data_AF-A0AAQ0R600-F1
#
_entry.id   AF-A0AAQ0R600-F1
#
_cell.length_a   1.000
_cell.length_b   1.000
_cell.length_c   1.000
_cell.angle_alpha   90.00
_cell.angle_beta   90.00
_cell.angle_gamma   90.00
#
_symmetry.space_group_name_H-M   'P 1'
#
loop_
_entity.id
_entity.type
_entity.pdbx_description
1 polymer ?
#
loop_
_entity_poly.entity_id
_entity_poly.type
_entity_poly.pdbx_seq_one_letter_code
_entity_poly.pdbx_strand_id
1 'polypeptide(L)'
;MALKKGEQFTLFELETPESATRSDEVPEPDQPSLFDVDDNASPKTDSDASALPATDDSVSPPHERSSEVEPEPTQASELDATELVALPPAGESADGHAVIVTAAGTYTPSGHTLTGPVDSIEKLDKLIRWATLTPLGAPAQIWIVGIEACEMLGWIIDPGSEDDVDDMEILRTRAAEELTAILHATLTPMLTAGWELRGEPGHVVHLSRTTGNFTSMVDIFIEPYVWTYWNKDFGWGNRVGDMGILGSPTAGTYLPDDDLPAAQELGRRLAWCAQHLGVLPGPTPARTGAAIVDKIKRDRTRSGKGIVVTAGGPVPPLDGEPRGDLEPAVGWTRVPDLEELSDATQLVSIDQRAAYLASAGMLEFGYGKPRHLRGEDALDAARQSKTPFGLWRVTLPPGDMLALPPALPLPHPHMLADQPVQTWITTVSLDALQTSIADGGIGAELDDLDVTEAWVYPEQGRALDKWAKILREARKVAVDTGDTAMKRFIGACYKGYIGRMVNPDMWTAKQMQHHHQPLWRAAIIAHCRWRGRRVAMRIARETGRWPLRTVTDSWVYPLPPGVDIADDSDALGKMTLEKRAPLTEDITVMLTDARDTHEINLALKAAFTDEDEGNI
;
A
#
# COMPACT_ATOMS: atom_id res chain seq x y z
N MET A 1 -20.05 -12.53 -54.34
CA MET A 1 -19.70 -11.43 -55.28
C MET A 1 -19.19 -10.26 -54.47
N ALA A 2 -18.22 -9.49 -54.98
CA ALA A 2 -17.51 -8.46 -54.22
C ALA A 2 -18.26 -7.13 -54.13
N LEU A 3 -18.01 -6.36 -53.07
CA LEU A 3 -18.34 -4.94 -52.95
C LEU A 3 -17.11 -4.15 -52.43
N LYS A 4 -17.09 -2.85 -52.74
CA LYS A 4 -15.85 -2.06 -52.92
C LYS A 4 -15.31 -1.39 -51.64
N LYS A 5 -14.01 -1.08 -51.70
CA LYS A 5 -13.33 -0.09 -50.83
C LYS A 5 -13.86 1.33 -51.05
N GLY A 6 -13.87 2.09 -49.96
CA GLY A 6 -13.17 3.38 -49.91
C GLY A 6 -14.02 4.64 -50.05
N GLU A 7 -14.20 5.35 -48.94
CA GLU A 7 -14.30 6.80 -48.91
C GLU A 7 -13.64 7.32 -47.62
N GLN A 8 -12.98 8.47 -47.72
CA GLN A 8 -12.05 9.00 -46.73
C GLN A 8 -12.26 10.51 -46.67
N PHE A 9 -12.68 11.04 -45.51
CA PHE A 9 -12.82 12.48 -45.30
C PHE A 9 -12.19 12.91 -43.97
N THR A 10 -10.99 13.47 -44.12
CA THR A 10 -10.52 14.75 -43.55
C THR A 10 -10.46 14.93 -42.03
N LEU A 11 -9.28 14.59 -41.48
CA LEU A 11 -8.65 15.30 -40.36
C LEU A 11 -8.09 16.64 -40.84
N PHE A 12 -8.39 17.74 -40.14
CA PHE A 12 -7.63 18.98 -39.89
C PHE A 12 -8.51 19.79 -38.88
N GLU A 13 -8.04 20.70 -38.02
CA GLU A 13 -6.80 21.47 -37.94
C GLU A 13 -6.26 21.45 -36.48
N LEU A 14 -4.93 21.46 -36.33
CA LEU A 14 -4.25 21.71 -35.05
C LEU A 14 -3.35 22.93 -35.28
N GLU A 15 -3.75 24.09 -34.73
CA GLU A 15 -2.89 25.26 -34.68
C GLU A 15 -1.79 25.03 -33.63
N THR A 16 -0.54 25.01 -34.06
CA THR A 16 0.63 25.07 -33.17
C THR A 16 0.90 26.51 -32.74
N PRO A 17 0.89 26.84 -31.43
CA PRO A 17 1.51 28.05 -30.92
C PRO A 17 3.03 27.90 -30.86
N GLU A 18 3.73 29.02 -30.99
CA GLU A 18 5.19 29.07 -31.11
C GLU A 18 5.95 28.81 -29.79
N SER A 19 7.21 28.42 -29.95
CA SER A 19 8.20 28.29 -28.88
C SER A 19 8.37 29.58 -28.06
N ALA A 20 7.96 29.56 -26.79
CA ALA A 20 8.36 30.55 -25.79
C ALA A 20 9.54 30.04 -24.93
N THR A 21 10.41 30.96 -24.54
CA THR A 21 11.74 30.68 -23.95
C THR A 21 11.70 30.25 -22.47
N ARG A 22 12.68 29.40 -22.12
CA ARG A 22 12.93 28.84 -20.78
C ARG A 22 13.58 29.86 -19.84
N SER A 23 12.84 30.33 -18.83
CA SER A 23 13.39 30.85 -17.56
C SER A 23 12.26 31.05 -16.54
N ASP A 24 12.25 30.22 -15.49
CA ASP A 24 12.14 30.61 -14.07
C ASP A 24 11.75 29.38 -13.25
N GLU A 25 12.55 29.07 -12.22
CA GLU A 25 12.27 28.01 -11.27
C GLU A 25 11.13 28.46 -10.34
N VAL A 26 10.03 27.70 -10.35
CA VAL A 26 8.98 27.80 -9.33
C VAL A 26 9.05 26.53 -8.51
N PRO A 27 9.32 26.59 -7.19
CA PRO A 27 9.32 25.40 -6.35
C PRO A 27 7.90 24.84 -6.24
N GLU A 28 7.75 23.53 -6.42
CA GLU A 28 6.50 22.84 -6.11
C GLU A 28 6.21 22.91 -4.60
N PRO A 29 4.92 22.97 -4.19
CA PRO A 29 4.56 23.09 -2.78
C PRO A 29 4.79 21.77 -2.02
N ASP A 30 5.46 21.88 -0.86
CA ASP A 30 5.69 20.77 0.08
C ASP A 30 4.42 19.96 0.37
N GLN A 31 4.52 18.64 0.21
CA GLN A 31 3.54 17.70 0.72
C GLN A 31 4.03 17.14 2.07
N PRO A 32 3.30 17.32 3.18
CA PRO A 32 3.62 16.61 4.41
C PRO A 32 3.36 15.11 4.22
N SER A 33 4.45 14.32 4.15
CA SER A 33 4.40 12.86 4.07
C SER A 33 3.72 12.25 5.31
N LEU A 34 3.19 11.04 5.12
CA LEU A 34 2.42 10.29 6.13
C LEU A 34 3.26 9.88 7.36
N PHE A 35 4.58 9.91 7.23
CA PHE A 35 5.56 9.71 8.30
C PHE A 35 6.75 10.66 8.07
N ASP A 36 7.42 10.97 9.18
CA ASP A 36 8.70 11.69 9.32
C ASP A 36 8.70 13.22 9.16
N VAL A 37 8.72 13.88 10.32
CA VAL A 37 9.29 15.22 10.52
C VAL A 37 10.66 15.04 11.16
N ASP A 38 11.72 15.49 10.48
CA ASP A 38 13.02 15.87 11.05
C ASP A 38 13.67 16.94 10.17
N ASP A 39 13.68 18.18 10.67
CA ASP A 39 14.56 19.23 10.18
C ASP A 39 15.95 19.03 10.77
N ASN A 40 16.98 18.88 9.93
CA ASN A 40 18.36 18.88 10.42
C ASN A 40 19.26 19.72 9.52
N ALA A 41 19.35 21.02 9.84
CA ALA A 41 20.13 22.00 9.09
C ALA A 41 21.19 22.69 9.98
N SER A 42 22.45 22.31 9.76
CA SER A 42 23.70 23.04 10.10
C SER A 42 24.23 23.00 11.54
N PRO A 43 25.55 23.23 11.76
CA PRO A 43 26.69 22.84 10.93
C PRO A 43 27.82 22.12 11.73
N LYS A 44 28.77 21.53 10.99
CA LYS A 44 29.93 20.78 11.51
C LYS A 44 30.80 21.58 12.49
N THR A 45 31.32 20.90 13.52
CA THR A 45 32.59 21.25 14.20
C THR A 45 33.44 20.00 14.41
N ASP A 46 34.73 20.10 14.10
CA ASP A 46 35.69 18.99 14.19
C ASP A 46 36.17 18.73 15.63
N SER A 47 36.43 17.47 15.97
CA SER A 47 37.48 17.12 16.93
C SER A 47 38.02 15.70 16.72
N ASP A 48 39.29 15.60 16.36
CA ASP A 48 40.11 14.37 16.41
C ASP A 48 40.22 13.80 17.84
N ALA A 49 40.20 12.46 17.98
CA ALA A 49 41.07 11.74 18.92
C ALA A 49 41.07 10.19 18.73
N SER A 50 41.99 9.70 17.90
CA SER A 50 42.76 8.44 18.02
C SER A 50 42.52 7.45 19.18
N ALA A 51 42.46 6.15 18.84
CA ALA A 51 43.39 5.08 19.27
C ALA A 51 42.76 3.74 19.73
N LEU A 52 42.88 2.73 18.85
CA LEU A 52 43.07 1.30 19.17
C LEU A 52 44.48 1.07 19.82
N PRO A 53 44.86 -0.10 20.42
CA PRO A 53 44.41 -1.45 20.02
C PRO A 53 44.31 -2.59 21.06
N ALA A 54 43.64 -3.67 20.60
CA ALA A 54 43.90 -5.12 20.75
C ALA A 54 44.59 -5.72 22.00
N THR A 55 44.07 -6.87 22.45
CA THR A 55 44.83 -8.13 22.50
C THR A 55 43.93 -9.35 22.29
N ASP A 56 44.42 -10.29 21.50
CA ASP A 56 43.94 -11.67 21.33
C ASP A 56 44.62 -12.56 22.39
N ASP A 57 43.95 -13.61 22.87
CA ASP A 57 44.67 -14.82 23.33
C ASP A 57 43.77 -16.06 23.45
N SER A 58 44.28 -17.19 22.95
CA SER A 58 43.57 -18.48 22.85
C SER A 58 44.17 -19.54 23.78
N VAL A 59 43.35 -20.25 24.58
CA VAL A 59 43.82 -21.47 25.29
C VAL A 59 42.77 -22.59 25.36
N SER A 60 43.21 -23.81 25.07
CA SER A 60 42.53 -25.11 25.25
C SER A 60 43.57 -26.26 25.14
N PRO A 61 43.22 -27.56 25.34
CA PRO A 61 42.13 -28.14 26.12
C PRO A 61 42.63 -28.75 27.47
N PRO A 62 43.05 -30.03 27.71
CA PRO A 62 42.94 -31.31 26.98
C PRO A 62 42.45 -32.56 27.81
N HIS A 63 42.24 -33.70 27.11
CA HIS A 63 42.33 -35.11 27.59
C HIS A 63 41.27 -35.66 28.61
N GLU A 64 40.72 -36.90 28.51
CA GLU A 64 40.99 -38.05 27.62
C GLU A 64 39.90 -39.17 27.67
N ARG A 65 40.00 -40.10 26.69
CA ARG A 65 39.63 -41.54 26.65
C ARG A 65 38.40 -42.05 25.88
N SER A 66 38.78 -42.59 24.73
CA SER A 66 38.18 -43.53 23.78
C SER A 66 37.68 -44.88 24.30
N SER A 67 36.88 -45.54 23.45
CA SER A 67 36.93 -46.99 23.21
C SER A 67 36.67 -47.30 21.73
N GLU A 68 37.52 -48.11 21.12
CA GLU A 68 37.59 -48.39 19.67
C GLU A 68 36.71 -49.58 19.23
N VAL A 69 36.32 -49.61 17.94
CA VAL A 69 36.13 -50.84 17.15
C VAL A 69 36.60 -50.56 15.71
N GLU A 70 37.40 -51.46 15.12
CA GLU A 70 38.06 -51.32 13.81
C GLU A 70 37.21 -51.76 12.59
N PRO A 71 37.62 -51.42 11.34
CA PRO A 71 36.77 -51.46 10.14
C PRO A 71 37.15 -52.55 9.10
N GLU A 72 36.27 -52.80 8.11
CA GLU A 72 36.63 -53.37 6.79
C GLU A 72 35.45 -53.22 5.78
N PRO A 73 35.64 -53.34 4.44
CA PRO A 73 36.22 -52.28 3.62
C PRO A 73 35.28 -51.74 2.52
N THR A 74 35.61 -50.55 2.00
CA THR A 74 34.90 -49.86 0.93
C THR A 74 34.96 -50.62 -0.41
N GLN A 75 33.79 -50.94 -0.98
CA GLN A 75 33.65 -51.13 -2.43
C GLN A 75 33.10 -49.85 -3.07
N ALA A 76 33.87 -49.26 -3.99
CA ALA A 76 33.37 -48.23 -4.86
C ALA A 76 32.51 -48.86 -5.95
N SER A 77 31.26 -48.41 -6.09
CA SER A 77 30.39 -48.72 -7.23
C SER A 77 29.58 -47.47 -7.57
N GLU A 78 30.01 -46.81 -8.64
CA GLU A 78 29.25 -46.07 -9.64
C GLU A 78 27.84 -45.56 -9.28
N LEU A 79 27.71 -44.22 -9.34
CA LEU A 79 26.60 -43.48 -9.96
C LEU A 79 25.18 -44.03 -9.77
N ASP A 80 24.42 -43.44 -8.84
CA ASP A 80 22.98 -43.25 -9.07
C ASP A 80 22.45 -41.95 -8.43
N ALA A 81 21.30 -41.50 -8.95
CA ALA A 81 20.72 -40.17 -8.88
C ALA A 81 20.92 -39.34 -7.59
N THR A 82 21.37 -38.08 -7.77
CA THR A 82 21.15 -37.00 -6.79
C THR A 82 19.64 -36.81 -6.60
N GLU A 83 19.13 -37.14 -5.42
CA GLU A 83 17.72 -36.99 -5.08
C GLU A 83 17.37 -35.48 -5.08
N LEU A 84 16.57 -35.05 -6.07
CA LEU A 84 16.14 -33.65 -6.20
C LEU A 84 15.27 -33.30 -4.99
N VAL A 85 15.76 -32.38 -4.15
CA VAL A 85 15.13 -32.01 -2.88
C VAL A 85 13.79 -31.34 -3.16
N ALA A 86 12.71 -32.12 -3.02
CA ALA A 86 11.35 -31.61 -3.08
C ALA A 86 11.09 -30.66 -1.90
N LEU A 87 10.36 -29.59 -2.14
CA LEU A 87 10.06 -28.61 -1.08
C LEU A 87 8.98 -29.19 -0.14
N PRO A 88 9.00 -28.87 1.17
CA PRO A 88 7.90 -29.23 2.06
C PRO A 88 6.58 -28.61 1.57
N PRO A 89 5.44 -29.31 1.70
CA PRO A 89 4.22 -28.95 0.99
C PRO A 89 3.62 -27.63 1.47
N ALA A 90 3.74 -26.60 0.63
CA ALA A 90 2.74 -25.56 0.56
C ALA A 90 1.42 -26.13 -0.01
N GLY A 91 0.31 -25.46 0.24
CA GLY A 91 -0.99 -25.89 -0.31
C GLY A 91 -0.98 -25.85 -1.85
N GLU A 92 -1.56 -26.87 -2.50
CA GLU A 92 -1.60 -27.02 -3.96
C GLU A 92 -2.39 -25.91 -4.71
N SER A 93 -2.92 -24.90 -3.99
CA SER A 93 -3.85 -23.89 -4.55
C SER A 93 -3.26 -23.00 -5.65
N ALA A 94 -1.93 -22.87 -5.72
CA ALA A 94 -1.24 -22.11 -6.78
C ALA A 94 -0.61 -22.99 -7.88
N ASP A 95 -0.71 -24.33 -7.75
CA ASP A 95 -0.19 -25.25 -8.76
C ASP A 95 -1.00 -25.12 -10.06
N GLY A 96 -0.32 -25.23 -11.20
CA GLY A 96 -0.93 -24.96 -12.51
C GLY A 96 -1.30 -23.49 -12.76
N HIS A 97 -0.98 -22.58 -11.84
CA HIS A 97 -1.12 -21.13 -11.99
C HIS A 97 0.24 -20.41 -11.99
N ALA A 98 1.20 -20.91 -11.20
CA ALA A 98 2.58 -20.41 -11.16
C ALA A 98 3.62 -21.54 -11.25
N VAL A 99 4.87 -21.18 -11.59
CA VAL A 99 6.08 -22.03 -11.50
C VAL A 99 7.21 -21.19 -10.89
N ILE A 100 8.05 -21.83 -10.08
CA ILE A 100 9.26 -21.23 -9.52
C ILE A 100 10.48 -21.85 -10.21
N VAL A 101 11.49 -21.03 -10.52
CA VAL A 101 12.72 -21.37 -11.21
C VAL A 101 13.90 -20.90 -10.35
N THR A 102 14.83 -21.81 -10.10
CA THR A 102 16.09 -21.57 -9.38
C THR A 102 17.26 -22.08 -10.22
N ALA A 103 18.50 -21.83 -9.79
CA ALA A 103 19.68 -22.43 -10.42
C ALA A 103 19.66 -23.97 -10.40
N ALA A 104 19.06 -24.58 -9.36
CA ALA A 104 19.01 -26.04 -9.19
C ALA A 104 17.91 -26.73 -10.02
N GLY A 105 16.82 -26.03 -10.37
CA GLY A 105 15.69 -26.64 -11.07
C GLY A 105 14.41 -25.81 -11.03
N THR A 106 13.31 -26.41 -11.51
CA THR A 106 11.97 -25.81 -11.55
C THR A 106 10.99 -26.56 -10.67
N TYR A 107 10.08 -25.84 -10.02
CA TYR A 107 9.16 -26.39 -9.02
C TYR A 107 7.75 -25.83 -9.19
N THR A 108 6.75 -26.62 -8.77
CA THR A 108 5.42 -26.07 -8.44
C THR A 108 5.50 -25.24 -7.15
N PRO A 109 4.56 -24.31 -6.92
CA PRO A 109 4.41 -23.63 -5.63
C PRO A 109 4.26 -24.59 -4.44
N SER A 110 3.63 -25.76 -4.62
CA SER A 110 3.55 -26.81 -3.60
C SER A 110 4.87 -27.53 -3.30
N GLY A 111 5.88 -27.40 -4.16
CA GLY A 111 7.22 -27.98 -3.95
C GLY A 111 7.62 -29.16 -4.83
N HIS A 112 6.75 -29.60 -5.72
CA HIS A 112 7.03 -30.71 -6.63
C HIS A 112 8.01 -30.26 -7.72
N THR A 113 9.14 -30.96 -7.84
CA THR A 113 10.10 -30.71 -8.93
C THR A 113 9.48 -31.07 -10.28
N LEU A 114 9.58 -30.14 -11.24
CA LEU A 114 9.02 -30.26 -12.58
C LEU A 114 10.10 -30.68 -13.60
N THR A 115 11.18 -29.91 -13.66
CA THR A 115 12.34 -30.14 -14.56
C THR A 115 13.65 -29.73 -13.90
N GLY A 116 14.77 -30.11 -14.50
CA GLY A 116 16.07 -29.50 -14.19
C GLY A 116 16.17 -28.02 -14.62
N PRO A 117 17.36 -27.41 -14.47
CA PRO A 117 17.60 -25.97 -14.64
C PRO A 117 17.21 -25.38 -16.00
N VAL A 118 16.85 -24.09 -15.97
CA VAL A 118 16.49 -23.28 -17.16
C VAL A 118 17.69 -22.42 -17.57
N ASP A 119 18.67 -23.06 -18.21
CA ASP A 119 19.93 -22.43 -18.67
C ASP A 119 19.85 -21.71 -20.03
N SER A 120 18.64 -21.43 -20.54
CA SER A 120 18.47 -20.73 -21.81
C SER A 120 17.06 -20.17 -21.97
N ILE A 121 16.97 -19.08 -22.73
CA ILE A 121 15.70 -18.42 -23.07
C ILE A 121 14.79 -19.33 -23.92
N GLU A 122 15.34 -20.24 -24.73
CA GLU A 122 14.59 -21.28 -25.43
C GLU A 122 14.09 -22.38 -24.49
N LYS A 123 14.82 -22.70 -23.40
CA LYS A 123 14.28 -23.57 -22.35
C LYS A 123 13.15 -22.88 -21.59
N LEU A 124 13.25 -21.58 -21.34
CA LEU A 124 12.19 -20.79 -20.70
C LEU A 124 10.90 -20.75 -21.55
N ASP A 125 10.98 -20.51 -22.87
CA ASP A 125 9.82 -20.63 -23.77
C ASP A 125 9.25 -22.06 -23.80
N LYS A 126 10.11 -23.10 -23.81
CA LYS A 126 9.64 -24.50 -23.74
C LYS A 126 8.92 -24.79 -22.41
N LEU A 127 9.45 -24.34 -21.28
CA LEU A 127 8.85 -24.48 -19.95
C LEU A 127 7.47 -23.82 -19.92
N ILE A 128 7.37 -22.56 -20.33
CA ILE A 128 6.10 -21.81 -20.35
C ILE A 128 5.05 -22.51 -21.22
N ARG A 129 5.45 -23.01 -22.40
CA ARG A 129 4.55 -23.76 -23.29
C ARG A 129 4.17 -25.14 -22.76
N TRP A 130 5.06 -25.82 -22.06
CA TRP A 130 4.83 -27.16 -21.51
C TRP A 130 3.98 -27.14 -20.23
N ALA A 131 4.22 -26.17 -19.34
CA ALA A 131 3.52 -26.06 -18.06
C ALA A 131 2.02 -25.72 -18.24
N THR A 132 1.63 -25.13 -19.37
CA THR A 132 0.22 -24.82 -19.73
C THR A 132 -0.54 -24.06 -18.65
N LEU A 133 0.16 -23.17 -17.94
CA LEU A 133 -0.36 -22.48 -16.77
C LEU A 133 -1.62 -21.67 -17.08
N THR A 134 -2.54 -21.67 -16.13
CA THR A 134 -3.83 -20.98 -16.25
C THR A 134 -3.87 -19.72 -15.38
N PRO A 135 -4.47 -18.62 -15.85
CA PRO A 135 -4.51 -17.37 -15.09
C PRO A 135 -5.48 -17.46 -13.90
N LEU A 136 -5.00 -17.11 -12.71
CA LEU A 136 -5.80 -17.01 -11.49
C LEU A 136 -5.86 -15.55 -11.01
N GLY A 137 -6.91 -14.83 -11.41
CA GLY A 137 -7.06 -13.40 -11.13
C GLY A 137 -6.15 -12.54 -12.01
N ALA A 138 -4.84 -12.66 -11.83
CA ALA A 138 -3.77 -12.13 -12.68
C ALA A 138 -3.46 -13.09 -13.85
N PRO A 139 -2.53 -12.75 -14.77
CA PRO A 139 -1.88 -13.71 -15.67
C PRO A 139 -1.26 -14.89 -14.92
N ALA A 140 -0.91 -15.95 -15.65
CA ALA A 140 -0.07 -17.03 -15.09
C ALA A 140 1.34 -16.51 -14.81
N GLN A 141 2.08 -17.14 -13.87
CA GLN A 141 3.34 -16.58 -13.38
C GLN A 141 4.52 -17.54 -13.48
N ILE A 142 5.68 -16.99 -13.84
CA ILE A 142 6.98 -17.64 -13.65
C ILE A 142 7.77 -16.76 -12.68
N TRP A 143 8.36 -17.34 -11.64
CA TRP A 143 9.22 -16.64 -10.70
C TRP A 143 10.65 -17.15 -10.84
N ILE A 144 11.57 -16.29 -11.29
CA ILE A 144 13.01 -16.54 -11.22
C ILE A 144 13.46 -16.08 -9.83
N VAL A 145 14.03 -16.99 -9.06
CA VAL A 145 14.52 -16.79 -7.68
C VAL A 145 16.01 -17.09 -7.67
N GLY A 146 16.78 -16.22 -7.01
CA GLY A 146 18.24 -16.37 -6.92
C GLY A 146 19.00 -15.72 -8.08
N ILE A 147 20.16 -15.11 -7.76
CA ILE A 147 21.04 -14.46 -8.75
C ILE A 147 21.64 -15.48 -9.73
N GLU A 148 21.99 -16.69 -9.28
CA GLU A 148 22.53 -17.75 -10.14
C GLU A 148 21.53 -18.14 -11.24
N ALA A 149 20.22 -18.15 -10.94
CA ALA A 149 19.17 -18.40 -11.92
C ALA A 149 19.08 -17.28 -12.98
N CYS A 150 19.34 -16.03 -12.57
CA CYS A 150 19.45 -14.89 -13.48
C CYS A 150 20.73 -14.97 -14.34
N GLU A 151 21.86 -15.40 -13.78
CA GLU A 151 23.12 -15.60 -14.52
C GLU A 151 22.96 -16.61 -15.65
N MET A 152 22.31 -17.75 -15.37
CA MET A 152 22.00 -18.78 -16.36
C MET A 152 21.14 -18.29 -17.54
N LEU A 153 20.37 -17.21 -17.36
CA LEU A 153 19.56 -16.57 -18.42
C LEU A 153 20.28 -15.38 -19.09
N GLY A 154 21.48 -15.02 -18.63
CA GLY A 154 22.20 -13.82 -19.07
C GLY A 154 21.61 -12.51 -18.53
N TRP A 155 20.89 -12.56 -17.40
CA TRP A 155 20.20 -11.43 -16.78
C TRP A 155 21.00 -10.91 -15.57
N ILE A 156 22.25 -10.49 -15.78
CA ILE A 156 23.11 -9.88 -14.74
C ILE A 156 23.37 -8.42 -15.07
N ILE A 157 23.16 -7.55 -14.10
CA ILE A 157 23.39 -6.10 -14.17
C ILE A 157 24.54 -5.70 -13.23
N ASP A 158 25.26 -4.63 -13.58
CA ASP A 158 26.28 -3.99 -12.73
C ASP A 158 26.00 -2.47 -12.62
N PRO A 159 25.11 -2.06 -11.68
CA PRO A 159 24.70 -0.67 -11.56
C PRO A 159 25.77 0.27 -10.97
N GLY A 160 26.88 -0.27 -10.44
CA GLY A 160 27.90 0.45 -9.66
C GLY A 160 27.75 0.30 -8.14
N SER A 161 28.68 0.89 -7.37
CA SER A 161 28.70 0.80 -5.90
C SER A 161 27.79 1.85 -5.23
N GLU A 162 27.26 1.52 -4.05
CA GLU A 162 26.63 2.50 -3.14
C GLU A 162 27.60 3.62 -2.76
N ASP A 163 28.89 3.32 -2.65
CA ASP A 163 29.95 4.30 -2.35
C ASP A 163 30.18 5.33 -3.48
N ASP A 164 29.69 5.07 -4.70
CA ASP A 164 29.90 5.92 -5.88
C ASP A 164 28.77 6.96 -6.08
N VAL A 165 27.73 6.99 -5.21
CA VAL A 165 26.59 7.92 -5.32
C VAL A 165 26.18 8.52 -3.97
N ASP A 166 25.83 9.81 -3.98
CA ASP A 166 25.19 10.47 -2.84
C ASP A 166 23.67 10.15 -2.73
N ASP A 167 23.06 9.60 -3.80
CA ASP A 167 21.63 9.28 -3.89
C ASP A 167 21.42 7.89 -4.52
N MET A 168 20.91 6.96 -3.72
CA MET A 168 20.59 5.58 -4.11
C MET A 168 19.62 5.47 -5.30
N GLU A 169 18.83 6.50 -5.56
CA GLU A 169 17.94 6.55 -6.74
C GLU A 169 18.70 6.56 -8.06
N ILE A 170 19.95 7.06 -8.06
CA ILE A 170 20.82 7.05 -9.23
C ILE A 170 21.18 5.60 -9.58
N LEU A 171 21.59 4.78 -8.58
CA LEU A 171 21.85 3.35 -8.78
C LEU A 171 20.59 2.60 -9.18
N ARG A 172 19.46 2.86 -8.52
CA ARG A 172 18.18 2.22 -8.87
C ARG A 172 17.77 2.52 -10.31
N THR A 173 17.93 3.77 -10.77
CA THR A 173 17.63 4.17 -12.15
C THR A 173 18.55 3.48 -13.13
N ARG A 174 19.88 3.47 -12.89
CA ARG A 174 20.86 2.73 -13.71
C ARG A 174 20.53 1.24 -13.79
N ALA A 175 20.26 0.61 -12.65
CA ALA A 175 19.90 -0.80 -12.55
C ALA A 175 18.63 -1.13 -13.37
N ALA A 176 17.62 -0.27 -13.30
CA ALA A 176 16.39 -0.44 -14.08
C ALA A 176 16.63 -0.27 -15.59
N GLU A 177 17.41 0.73 -16.00
CA GLU A 177 17.77 0.95 -17.41
C GLU A 177 18.60 -0.21 -17.98
N GLU A 178 19.60 -0.68 -17.24
CA GLU A 178 20.47 -1.78 -17.63
C GLU A 178 19.69 -3.10 -17.72
N LEU A 179 18.87 -3.41 -16.71
CA LEU A 179 18.00 -4.60 -16.71
C LEU A 179 17.05 -4.57 -17.92
N THR A 180 16.44 -3.42 -18.21
CA THR A 180 15.57 -3.23 -19.38
C THR A 180 16.33 -3.53 -20.68
N ALA A 181 17.55 -3.01 -20.83
CA ALA A 181 18.38 -3.24 -22.02
C ALA A 181 18.79 -4.72 -22.18
N ILE A 182 19.17 -5.39 -21.10
CA ILE A 182 19.56 -6.80 -21.10
C ILE A 182 18.36 -7.70 -21.41
N LEU A 183 17.18 -7.41 -20.85
CA LEU A 183 15.96 -8.15 -21.16
C LEU A 183 15.56 -7.99 -22.64
N HIS A 184 15.63 -6.78 -23.21
CA HIS A 184 15.40 -6.57 -24.65
C HIS A 184 16.37 -7.38 -25.53
N ALA A 185 17.67 -7.42 -25.18
CA ALA A 185 18.66 -8.18 -25.92
C ALA A 185 18.40 -9.70 -25.85
N THR A 186 18.22 -10.22 -24.63
CA THR A 186 18.13 -11.66 -24.35
C THR A 186 16.80 -12.29 -24.75
N LEU A 187 15.67 -11.57 -24.68
CA LEU A 187 14.34 -12.12 -25.00
C LEU A 187 14.08 -12.37 -26.51
N THR A 188 15.02 -12.00 -27.39
CA THR A 188 14.94 -12.20 -28.85
C THR A 188 14.45 -13.61 -29.29
N PRO A 189 14.88 -14.74 -28.67
CA PRO A 189 14.36 -16.07 -29.02
C PRO A 189 12.87 -16.24 -28.70
N MET A 190 12.37 -15.67 -27.60
CA MET A 190 10.93 -15.71 -27.27
C MET A 190 10.10 -14.87 -28.24
N LEU A 191 10.58 -13.68 -28.60
CA LEU A 191 9.94 -12.83 -29.61
C LEU A 191 9.87 -13.54 -30.96
N THR A 192 10.96 -14.20 -31.36
CA THR A 192 11.01 -15.05 -32.57
C THR A 192 10.06 -16.25 -32.49
N ALA A 193 9.86 -16.82 -31.29
CA ALA A 193 8.89 -17.89 -31.05
C ALA A 193 7.42 -17.40 -31.07
N GLY A 194 7.15 -16.10 -31.23
CA GLY A 194 5.82 -15.51 -31.35
C GLY A 194 5.23 -14.98 -30.04
N TRP A 195 6.08 -14.66 -29.05
CA TRP A 195 5.68 -13.87 -27.89
C TRP A 195 5.77 -12.37 -28.18
N GLU A 196 4.89 -11.59 -27.56
CA GLU A 196 4.82 -10.12 -27.63
C GLU A 196 4.99 -9.55 -26.21
N LEU A 197 5.89 -8.59 -26.04
CA LEU A 197 6.00 -7.77 -24.82
C LEU A 197 4.78 -6.85 -24.66
N ARG A 198 4.33 -6.67 -23.42
CA ARG A 198 3.19 -5.82 -23.03
C ARG A 198 3.64 -4.66 -22.15
N GLY A 199 4.44 -3.76 -22.73
CA GLY A 199 5.11 -2.66 -22.05
C GLY A 199 6.63 -2.89 -22.02
N GLU A 200 7.35 -1.98 -21.37
CA GLU A 200 8.79 -2.16 -21.14
C GLU A 200 9.04 -3.31 -20.14
N PRO A 201 10.02 -4.19 -20.40
CA PRO A 201 10.43 -5.24 -19.48
C PRO A 201 11.28 -4.67 -18.35
N GLY A 202 11.12 -5.20 -17.14
CA GLY A 202 12.00 -4.94 -15.99
C GLY A 202 11.96 -6.11 -15.02
N HIS A 203 11.94 -5.86 -13.71
CA HIS A 203 11.75 -6.92 -12.70
C HIS A 203 10.47 -7.77 -12.90
N VAL A 204 9.50 -7.28 -13.69
CA VAL A 204 8.45 -8.09 -14.28
C VAL A 204 8.46 -7.93 -15.80
N VAL A 205 8.42 -9.06 -16.51
CA VAL A 205 8.29 -9.13 -17.97
C VAL A 205 6.89 -9.63 -18.31
N HIS A 206 6.07 -8.73 -18.87
CA HIS A 206 4.71 -9.05 -19.30
C HIS A 206 4.70 -9.63 -20.71
N LEU A 207 4.48 -10.94 -20.85
CA LEU A 207 4.44 -11.62 -22.14
C LEU A 207 3.02 -12.04 -22.53
N SER A 208 2.72 -11.92 -23.82
CA SER A 208 1.49 -12.47 -24.40
C SER A 208 1.76 -13.19 -25.72
N ARG A 209 0.96 -14.20 -26.04
CA ARG A 209 1.10 -14.97 -27.28
C ARG A 209 -0.26 -15.42 -27.78
N THR A 210 -0.59 -15.06 -29.02
CA THR A 210 -1.85 -15.46 -29.66
C THR A 210 -1.63 -16.64 -30.59
N THR A 211 -2.35 -17.73 -30.36
CA THR A 211 -2.33 -18.94 -31.19
C THR A 211 -3.76 -19.27 -31.63
N GLY A 212 -4.08 -18.98 -32.88
CA GLY A 212 -5.46 -19.06 -33.38
C GLY A 212 -6.36 -18.06 -32.64
N ASN A 213 -7.41 -18.58 -31.99
CA ASN A 213 -8.36 -17.77 -31.22
C ASN A 213 -8.01 -17.66 -29.72
N PHE A 214 -6.87 -18.21 -29.28
CA PHE A 214 -6.47 -18.23 -27.86
C PHE A 214 -5.26 -17.32 -27.63
N THR A 215 -5.34 -16.43 -26.65
CA THR A 215 -4.22 -15.58 -26.21
C THR A 215 -3.76 -16.05 -24.83
N SER A 216 -2.54 -16.57 -24.75
CA SER A 216 -1.84 -16.83 -23.49
C SER A 216 -1.25 -15.52 -22.97
N MET A 217 -1.25 -15.33 -21.65
CA MET A 217 -0.55 -14.23 -20.98
C MET A 217 0.19 -14.79 -19.77
N VAL A 218 1.46 -14.42 -19.64
CA VAL A 218 2.37 -14.88 -18.60
C VAL A 218 3.21 -13.69 -18.13
N ASP A 219 3.27 -13.50 -16.81
CA ASP A 219 4.16 -12.54 -16.17
C ASP A 219 5.38 -13.30 -15.64
N ILE A 220 6.60 -12.90 -16.05
CA ILE A 220 7.84 -13.43 -15.49
C ILE A 220 8.34 -12.42 -14.44
N PHE A 221 8.39 -12.83 -13.19
CA PHE A 221 8.94 -12.06 -12.08
C PHE A 221 10.40 -12.45 -11.87
N ILE A 222 11.27 -11.46 -11.71
CA ILE A 222 12.69 -11.62 -11.47
C ILE A 222 12.97 -11.10 -10.06
N GLU A 223 12.94 -12.01 -9.09
CA GLU A 223 12.99 -11.69 -7.66
C GLU A 223 14.23 -10.86 -7.28
N PRO A 224 15.47 -11.18 -7.71
CA PRO A 224 16.66 -10.44 -7.29
C PRO A 224 16.69 -8.95 -7.71
N TYR A 225 15.83 -8.54 -8.64
CA TYR A 225 15.77 -7.16 -9.15
C TYR A 225 14.48 -6.42 -8.79
N VAL A 226 13.63 -6.93 -7.90
CA VAL A 226 12.39 -6.23 -7.50
C VAL A 226 12.64 -4.81 -6.98
N TRP A 227 13.80 -4.58 -6.34
CA TRP A 227 14.21 -3.29 -5.79
C TRP A 227 14.39 -2.20 -6.86
N THR A 228 14.69 -2.59 -8.11
CA THR A 228 14.85 -1.65 -9.25
C THR A 228 13.58 -0.89 -9.58
N TYR A 229 12.40 -1.42 -9.22
CA TYR A 229 11.10 -0.82 -9.53
C TYR A 229 10.58 0.18 -8.49
N TRP A 230 11.22 0.29 -7.33
CA TRP A 230 10.74 1.19 -6.28
C TRP A 230 10.75 2.65 -6.75
N ASN A 231 9.74 3.43 -6.38
CA ASN A 231 9.62 4.84 -6.79
C ASN A 231 9.59 5.71 -5.52
N LYS A 232 10.33 6.84 -5.53
CA LYS A 232 10.36 7.83 -4.44
C LYS A 232 8.97 8.38 -4.05
N ASP A 233 7.97 8.29 -4.93
CA ASP A 233 6.56 8.56 -4.64
C ASP A 233 5.95 7.69 -3.50
N PHE A 234 6.64 6.65 -3.04
CA PHE A 234 6.16 5.73 -1.98
C PHE A 234 6.69 6.05 -0.58
N GLY A 235 7.22 7.26 -0.37
CA GLY A 235 7.69 7.76 0.93
C GLY A 235 9.21 7.78 1.01
N TRP A 236 9.76 8.96 1.29
CA TRP A 236 11.18 9.13 1.55
C TRP A 236 11.52 8.61 2.95
N GLY A 237 12.73 8.09 3.14
CA GLY A 237 13.23 7.69 4.46
C GLY A 237 13.25 6.20 4.77
N ASN A 238 13.42 5.29 3.78
CA ASN A 238 14.06 4.01 4.08
C ASN A 238 14.69 3.31 2.87
N ARG A 239 15.86 2.70 3.11
CA ARG A 239 16.48 1.71 2.23
C ARG A 239 15.50 0.56 2.01
N VAL A 240 15.24 0.20 0.75
CA VAL A 240 14.60 -1.08 0.34
C VAL A 240 13.37 -1.49 1.20
N GLY A 241 12.22 -0.85 0.96
CA GLY A 241 11.02 -0.94 1.81
C GLY A 241 10.22 -2.25 1.78
N ASP A 242 8.95 -2.18 1.33
CA ASP A 242 8.01 -3.33 1.27
C ASP A 242 7.95 -3.88 -0.16
N MET A 243 8.64 -4.99 -0.40
CA MET A 243 8.73 -5.67 -1.70
C MET A 243 7.50 -6.54 -2.03
N GLY A 244 6.38 -6.29 -1.34
CA GLY A 244 5.10 -6.95 -1.59
C GLY A 244 5.10 -8.41 -1.15
N ILE A 245 4.90 -9.34 -2.08
CA ILE A 245 4.81 -10.78 -1.71
C ILE A 245 6.16 -11.33 -1.24
N LEU A 246 7.26 -10.72 -1.66
CA LEU A 246 8.62 -11.05 -1.21
C LEU A 246 8.87 -10.56 0.22
N GLY A 247 8.05 -9.64 0.73
CA GLY A 247 8.13 -9.11 2.09
C GLY A 247 9.06 -7.91 2.21
N SER A 248 9.63 -7.68 3.40
CA SER A 248 10.38 -6.45 3.69
C SER A 248 11.60 -6.79 4.56
N PRO A 249 12.83 -6.43 4.12
CA PRO A 249 14.05 -6.65 4.90
C PRO A 249 13.99 -5.95 6.26
N THR A 250 13.56 -4.68 6.29
CA THR A 250 13.45 -3.87 7.52
C THR A 250 12.42 -4.38 8.51
N ALA A 251 11.49 -5.25 8.07
CA ALA A 251 10.51 -5.90 8.95
C ALA A 251 10.87 -7.37 9.29
N GLY A 252 12.02 -7.87 8.84
CA GLY A 252 12.41 -9.27 9.02
C GLY A 252 11.48 -10.27 8.31
N THR A 253 10.76 -9.84 7.25
CA THR A 253 9.83 -10.71 6.51
C THR A 253 10.23 -10.97 5.06
N TYR A 254 11.46 -10.64 4.67
CA TYR A 254 11.95 -10.94 3.32
C TYR A 254 12.01 -12.46 3.08
N LEU A 255 12.32 -12.88 1.84
CA LEU A 255 12.66 -14.28 1.59
C LEU A 255 14.02 -14.61 2.24
N PRO A 256 14.28 -15.88 2.60
CA PRO A 256 15.63 -16.36 2.92
C PRO A 256 16.64 -16.08 1.80
N ASP A 257 17.93 -15.99 2.15
CA ASP A 257 19.01 -15.73 1.19
C ASP A 257 19.31 -16.94 0.28
N ASP A 258 19.09 -18.17 0.77
CA ASP A 258 19.31 -19.41 0.00
C ASP A 258 18.16 -19.67 -1.00
N ASP A 259 18.47 -19.87 -2.29
CA ASP A 259 17.53 -20.14 -3.41
C ASP A 259 16.38 -21.11 -3.07
N LEU A 260 16.69 -22.24 -2.39
CA LEU A 260 15.72 -23.31 -2.17
C LEU A 260 14.75 -22.99 -1.01
N PRO A 261 15.21 -22.51 0.18
CA PRO A 261 14.36 -21.85 1.16
C PRO A 261 13.59 -20.61 0.64
N ALA A 262 14.17 -19.81 -0.26
CA ALA A 262 13.49 -18.69 -0.89
C ALA A 262 12.31 -19.18 -1.76
N ALA A 263 12.53 -20.18 -2.59
CA ALA A 263 11.50 -20.85 -3.39
C ALA A 263 10.41 -21.50 -2.52
N GLN A 264 10.78 -22.09 -1.37
CA GLN A 264 9.84 -22.64 -0.38
C GLN A 264 8.87 -21.59 0.14
N GLU A 265 9.40 -20.49 0.68
CA GLU A 265 8.59 -19.44 1.29
C GLU A 265 7.76 -18.69 0.24
N LEU A 266 8.32 -18.45 -0.95
CA LEU A 266 7.57 -17.90 -2.08
C LEU A 266 6.41 -18.83 -2.50
N GLY A 267 6.66 -20.14 -2.64
CA GLY A 267 5.65 -21.14 -2.96
C GLY A 267 4.50 -21.15 -1.96
N ARG A 268 4.83 -21.09 -0.66
CA ARG A 268 3.87 -20.96 0.44
C ARG A 268 3.02 -19.68 0.33
N ARG A 269 3.65 -18.53 0.05
CA ARG A 269 2.95 -17.24 -0.10
C ARG A 269 2.06 -17.19 -1.35
N LEU A 270 2.50 -17.77 -2.47
CA LEU A 270 1.70 -17.93 -3.69
C LEU A 270 0.47 -18.81 -3.45
N ALA A 271 0.65 -19.97 -2.82
CA ALA A 271 -0.42 -20.88 -2.41
C ALA A 271 -1.44 -20.17 -1.51
N TRP A 272 -0.97 -19.42 -0.52
CA TRP A 272 -1.80 -18.63 0.39
C TRP A 272 -2.64 -17.58 -0.37
N CYS A 273 -2.02 -16.83 -1.29
CA CYS A 273 -2.74 -15.86 -2.14
C CYS A 273 -3.84 -16.53 -2.96
N ALA A 274 -3.52 -17.65 -3.62
CA ALA A 274 -4.48 -18.40 -4.42
C ALA A 274 -5.65 -18.91 -3.56
N GLN A 275 -5.38 -19.45 -2.37
CA GLN A 275 -6.37 -19.99 -1.45
C GLN A 275 -7.28 -18.90 -0.84
N HIS A 276 -6.71 -17.80 -0.33
CA HIS A 276 -7.42 -16.82 0.49
C HIS A 276 -7.90 -15.59 -0.28
N LEU A 277 -7.25 -15.23 -1.39
CA LEU A 277 -7.65 -14.11 -2.25
C LEU A 277 -8.32 -14.57 -3.56
N GLY A 278 -8.10 -15.82 -3.96
CA GLY A 278 -8.55 -16.34 -5.26
C GLY A 278 -7.83 -15.70 -6.44
N VAL A 279 -6.66 -15.10 -6.21
CA VAL A 279 -5.80 -14.43 -7.20
C VAL A 279 -4.33 -14.71 -6.88
N LEU A 280 -3.46 -14.74 -7.89
CA LEU A 280 -2.01 -14.59 -7.69
C LEU A 280 -1.65 -13.14 -7.34
N PRO A 281 -0.53 -12.89 -6.64
CA PRO A 281 -0.04 -11.54 -6.34
C PRO A 281 0.32 -10.79 -7.62
N GLY A 282 -0.04 -9.50 -7.73
CA GLY A 282 0.43 -8.65 -8.83
C GLY A 282 1.85 -8.10 -8.59
N PRO A 283 2.43 -7.39 -9.58
CA PRO A 283 3.74 -6.72 -9.46
C PRO A 283 3.90 -5.78 -8.25
N THR A 284 2.79 -5.35 -7.67
CA THR A 284 2.76 -4.62 -6.40
C THR A 284 1.53 -5.04 -5.59
N PRO A 285 1.53 -4.86 -4.25
CA PRO A 285 0.35 -5.12 -3.42
C PRO A 285 -0.92 -4.43 -3.93
N ALA A 286 -0.83 -3.19 -4.43
CA ALA A 286 -1.96 -2.49 -5.03
C ALA A 286 -2.50 -3.14 -6.32
N ARG A 287 -1.62 -3.72 -7.15
CA ARG A 287 -2.04 -4.51 -8.33
C ARG A 287 -2.71 -5.82 -7.91
N THR A 288 -2.29 -6.46 -6.82
CA THR A 288 -3.05 -7.57 -6.19
C THR A 288 -4.44 -7.11 -5.76
N GLY A 289 -4.54 -5.97 -5.06
CA GLY A 289 -5.81 -5.37 -4.65
C GLY A 289 -6.75 -5.10 -5.83
N ALA A 290 -6.20 -4.61 -6.95
CA ALA A 290 -6.92 -4.42 -8.21
C ALA A 290 -7.36 -5.75 -8.87
N ALA A 291 -6.50 -6.77 -8.89
CA ALA A 291 -6.81 -8.09 -9.45
C ALA A 291 -8.00 -8.77 -8.74
N ILE A 292 -8.15 -8.56 -7.42
CA ILE A 292 -9.34 -9.02 -6.67
C ILE A 292 -10.60 -8.30 -7.18
N VAL A 293 -10.54 -6.97 -7.41
CA VAL A 293 -11.66 -6.20 -8.00
C VAL A 293 -11.99 -6.71 -9.40
N ASP A 294 -11.01 -6.97 -10.26
CA ASP A 294 -11.22 -7.47 -11.62
C ASP A 294 -11.73 -8.91 -11.67
N LYS A 295 -11.34 -9.75 -10.72
CA LYS A 295 -11.97 -11.06 -10.52
C LYS A 295 -13.43 -10.91 -10.13
N ILE A 296 -13.74 -10.06 -9.13
CA ILE A 296 -15.13 -9.80 -8.72
C ILE A 296 -15.96 -9.24 -9.89
N LYS A 297 -15.41 -8.29 -10.64
CA LYS A 297 -16.02 -7.70 -11.85
C LYS A 297 -16.38 -8.79 -12.85
N ARG A 298 -15.41 -9.65 -13.24
CA ARG A 298 -15.65 -10.78 -14.16
C ARG A 298 -16.69 -11.78 -13.64
N ASP A 299 -16.62 -12.15 -12.35
CA ASP A 299 -17.57 -13.06 -11.71
C ASP A 299 -19.00 -12.48 -11.74
N ARG A 300 -19.15 -11.17 -11.46
CA ARG A 300 -20.44 -10.46 -11.50
C ARG A 300 -20.97 -10.30 -12.93
N THR A 301 -20.11 -9.94 -13.90
CA THR A 301 -20.48 -9.86 -15.33
C THR A 301 -20.95 -11.21 -15.87
N ARG A 302 -20.27 -12.32 -15.53
CA ARG A 302 -20.67 -13.67 -15.96
C ARG A 302 -21.99 -14.13 -15.34
N SER A 303 -22.22 -13.81 -14.07
CA SER A 303 -23.41 -14.25 -13.33
C SER A 303 -24.62 -13.33 -13.46
N GLY A 304 -24.45 -12.12 -13.98
CA GLY A 304 -25.49 -11.08 -14.03
C GLY A 304 -25.93 -10.56 -12.66
N LYS A 305 -25.14 -10.78 -11.59
CA LYS A 305 -25.52 -10.50 -10.20
C LYS A 305 -24.54 -9.53 -9.52
N GLY A 306 -25.07 -8.45 -8.95
CA GLY A 306 -24.33 -7.45 -8.19
C GLY A 306 -23.72 -6.34 -9.05
N ILE A 307 -23.15 -5.34 -8.37
CA ILE A 307 -22.66 -4.09 -9.00
C ILE A 307 -21.43 -4.34 -9.88
N VAL A 308 -21.48 -3.93 -11.14
CA VAL A 308 -20.36 -3.98 -12.09
C VAL A 308 -20.02 -2.55 -12.51
N VAL A 309 -18.87 -2.04 -12.06
CA VAL A 309 -18.34 -0.74 -12.49
C VAL A 309 -17.35 -0.97 -13.63
N THR A 310 -17.57 -0.29 -14.76
CA THR A 310 -16.84 -0.50 -16.02
C THR A 310 -16.10 0.73 -16.54
N ALA A 311 -16.33 1.90 -15.95
CA ALA A 311 -15.68 3.16 -16.27
C ALA A 311 -15.12 3.81 -15.01
N GLY A 312 -14.12 4.68 -15.16
CA GLY A 312 -13.61 5.50 -14.06
C GLY A 312 -14.63 6.54 -13.60
N GLY A 313 -14.49 7.00 -12.36
CA GLY A 313 -15.26 8.09 -11.77
C GLY A 313 -14.35 9.30 -11.52
N PRO A 314 -13.89 10.00 -12.57
CA PRO A 314 -12.98 11.14 -12.43
C PRO A 314 -13.64 12.26 -11.60
N VAL A 315 -12.82 13.13 -11.01
CA VAL A 315 -13.32 14.33 -10.34
C VAL A 315 -14.07 15.19 -11.38
N PRO A 316 -15.32 15.63 -11.11
CA PRO A 316 -16.00 16.60 -11.96
C PRO A 316 -15.21 17.92 -12.06
N PRO A 317 -15.45 18.77 -13.06
CA PRO A 317 -14.85 20.10 -13.08
C PRO A 317 -15.38 20.91 -11.89
N LEU A 318 -14.49 21.24 -10.96
CA LEU A 318 -14.77 22.05 -9.77
C LEU A 318 -14.23 23.46 -10.01
N ASP A 319 -15.04 24.48 -9.69
CA ASP A 319 -14.56 25.87 -9.71
C ASP A 319 -13.63 26.11 -8.52
N GLY A 320 -12.38 26.48 -8.81
CA GLY A 320 -11.29 26.50 -7.83
C GLY A 320 -10.72 25.10 -7.62
N GLU A 321 -9.43 24.91 -7.96
CA GLU A 321 -8.76 23.63 -7.76
C GLU A 321 -8.71 23.28 -6.26
N PRO A 322 -9.05 22.04 -5.86
CA PRO A 322 -8.71 21.56 -4.53
C PRO A 322 -7.19 21.64 -4.34
N ARG A 323 -6.74 22.42 -3.36
CA ARG A 323 -5.33 22.43 -2.96
C ARG A 323 -5.02 21.12 -2.25
N GLY A 324 -4.51 20.14 -3.01
CA GLY A 324 -4.23 18.80 -2.53
C GLY A 324 -5.46 17.90 -2.52
N ASP A 325 -5.63 17.13 -1.45
CA ASP A 325 -6.69 16.12 -1.37
C ASP A 325 -8.09 16.73 -1.22
N LEU A 326 -9.05 16.23 -2.03
CA LEU A 326 -10.46 16.64 -2.00
C LEU A 326 -11.14 16.40 -0.64
N GLU A 327 -10.67 15.40 0.09
CA GLU A 327 -11.04 15.12 1.47
C GLU A 327 -9.74 14.88 2.25
N PRO A 328 -9.13 15.92 2.83
CA PRO A 328 -7.87 15.77 3.53
C PRO A 328 -8.01 14.87 4.76
N ALA A 329 -6.97 14.10 5.03
CA ALA A 329 -6.83 13.40 6.30
C ALA A 329 -6.60 14.41 7.43
N VAL A 330 -6.88 14.02 8.68
CA VAL A 330 -6.62 14.90 9.83
C VAL A 330 -5.15 14.80 10.24
N GLY A 331 -4.49 15.94 10.37
CA GLY A 331 -3.22 16.10 11.07
C GLY A 331 -3.39 17.25 12.07
N TRP A 332 -3.28 16.96 13.37
CA TRP A 332 -3.53 17.96 14.41
C TRP A 332 -2.78 17.61 15.69
N THR A 333 -2.30 18.64 16.38
CA THR A 333 -1.64 18.57 17.69
C THR A 333 -2.06 19.80 18.48
N ARG A 334 -2.08 19.71 19.81
CA ARG A 334 -2.27 20.85 20.71
C ARG A 334 -1.31 20.78 21.90
N VAL A 335 -1.15 21.92 22.58
CA VAL A 335 -0.60 21.97 23.94
C VAL A 335 -1.71 21.50 24.92
N PRO A 336 -1.42 20.62 25.89
CA PRO A 336 -2.36 20.21 26.93
C PRO A 336 -2.57 21.29 28.01
N ASP A 337 -3.71 21.25 28.68
CA ASP A 337 -3.86 21.94 29.96
C ASP A 337 -3.13 21.16 31.06
N LEU A 338 -2.45 21.86 31.99
CA LEU A 338 -1.63 21.24 33.04
C LEU A 338 -2.41 20.24 33.92
N GLU A 339 -3.70 20.47 34.12
CA GLU A 339 -4.58 19.56 34.88
C GLU A 339 -4.73 18.19 34.19
N GLU A 340 -4.67 18.11 32.85
CA GLU A 340 -4.79 16.85 32.10
C GLU A 340 -3.58 15.93 32.27
N LEU A 341 -2.41 16.51 32.56
CA LEU A 341 -1.17 15.79 32.83
C LEU A 341 -1.03 15.41 34.32
N SER A 342 -1.75 16.09 35.22
CA SER A 342 -1.52 16.05 36.68
C SER A 342 -1.66 14.66 37.33
N ASP A 343 -2.45 13.76 36.74
CA ASP A 343 -2.61 12.36 37.15
C ASP A 343 -2.27 11.36 36.03
N ALA A 344 -1.75 11.83 34.90
CA ALA A 344 -1.30 10.99 33.80
C ALA A 344 0.03 10.31 34.16
N THR A 345 0.16 9.03 33.81
CA THR A 345 1.38 8.23 34.08
C THR A 345 1.92 7.53 32.83
N GLN A 346 1.19 7.64 31.72
CA GLN A 346 1.50 7.00 30.45
C GLN A 346 0.92 7.82 29.29
N LEU A 347 1.62 7.80 28.16
CA LEU A 347 1.07 8.15 26.85
C LEU A 347 0.58 6.87 26.17
N VAL A 348 -0.57 6.96 25.50
CA VAL A 348 -1.19 5.81 24.83
C VAL A 348 -1.60 6.21 23.42
N SER A 349 -1.03 5.53 22.41
CA SER A 349 -1.48 5.62 21.02
C SER A 349 -2.54 4.55 20.73
N ILE A 350 -3.66 4.97 20.14
CA ILE A 350 -4.68 4.08 19.59
C ILE A 350 -4.83 4.33 18.08
N ASP A 351 -4.89 3.25 17.30
CA ASP A 351 -5.07 3.28 15.84
C ASP A 351 -6.38 2.62 15.41
N GLN A 352 -7.00 3.10 14.32
CA GLN A 352 -8.16 2.42 13.72
C GLN A 352 -7.72 1.19 12.93
N ARG A 353 -7.83 0.01 13.56
CA ARG A 353 -7.49 -1.30 12.98
C ARG A 353 -7.99 -1.47 11.53
N ALA A 354 -7.08 -1.29 10.57
CA ALA A 354 -7.36 -1.32 9.13
C ALA A 354 -8.48 -0.35 8.69
N ALA A 355 -8.40 0.92 9.08
CA ALA A 355 -9.42 1.96 8.89
C ALA A 355 -10.00 2.00 7.48
N TYR A 356 -9.12 2.08 6.47
CA TYR A 356 -9.51 2.18 5.06
C TYR A 356 -10.24 0.93 4.57
N LEU A 357 -9.82 -0.27 4.99
CA LEU A 357 -10.48 -1.53 4.66
C LEU A 357 -11.87 -1.64 5.32
N ALA A 358 -12.01 -1.15 6.56
CA ALA A 358 -13.30 -1.06 7.24
C ALA A 358 -14.27 -0.12 6.49
N SER A 359 -13.80 1.09 6.17
CA SER A 359 -14.59 2.10 5.45
C SER A 359 -14.96 1.67 4.03
N ALA A 360 -14.01 1.14 3.25
CA ALA A 360 -14.27 0.60 1.92
C ALA A 360 -15.29 -0.55 1.92
N GLY A 361 -15.33 -1.34 3.00
CA GLY A 361 -16.38 -2.34 3.16
C GLY A 361 -17.75 -1.74 3.51
N MET A 362 -17.81 -0.72 4.37
CA MET A 362 -19.08 -0.18 4.88
C MET A 362 -19.80 0.72 3.88
N LEU A 363 -19.06 1.61 3.21
CA LEU A 363 -19.62 2.70 2.40
C LEU A 363 -20.38 2.22 1.15
N GLU A 364 -21.35 3.04 0.76
CA GLU A 364 -21.88 3.03 -0.60
C GLU A 364 -21.12 4.03 -1.46
N PHE A 365 -20.88 3.65 -2.71
CA PHE A 365 -20.09 4.41 -3.67
C PHE A 365 -20.92 4.69 -4.92
N GLY A 366 -20.86 5.94 -5.39
CA GLY A 366 -21.52 6.37 -6.62
C GLY A 366 -20.76 5.92 -7.87
N TYR A 367 -21.48 5.60 -8.93
CA TYR A 367 -20.89 5.25 -10.23
C TYR A 367 -21.77 5.71 -11.40
N GLY A 368 -21.21 5.69 -12.61
CA GLY A 368 -21.82 6.28 -13.80
C GLY A 368 -21.43 7.75 -14.01
N LYS A 369 -22.06 8.41 -14.99
CA LYS A 369 -21.77 9.82 -15.31
C LYS A 369 -22.50 10.74 -14.32
N PRO A 370 -21.80 11.59 -13.54
CA PRO A 370 -22.45 12.47 -12.57
C PRO A 370 -23.27 13.57 -13.25
N ARG A 371 -24.30 14.05 -12.54
CA ARG A 371 -25.19 15.16 -12.92
C ARG A 371 -24.87 16.38 -12.04
N HIS A 372 -24.68 17.54 -12.67
CA HIS A 372 -24.52 18.82 -11.99
C HIS A 372 -25.89 19.38 -11.59
N LEU A 373 -26.01 19.84 -10.34
CA LEU A 373 -27.17 20.45 -9.72
C LEU A 373 -26.77 21.82 -9.15
N ARG A 374 -27.71 22.77 -9.10
CA ARG A 374 -27.46 24.15 -8.64
C ARG A 374 -28.67 24.71 -7.90
N GLY A 375 -28.43 25.51 -6.87
CA GLY A 375 -29.47 26.11 -6.02
C GLY A 375 -30.39 25.05 -5.43
N GLU A 376 -31.70 25.28 -5.46
CA GLU A 376 -32.71 24.37 -4.90
C GLU A 376 -32.60 22.92 -5.44
N ASP A 377 -32.21 22.70 -6.70
CA ASP A 377 -32.01 21.33 -7.24
C ASP A 377 -30.91 20.56 -6.47
N ALA A 378 -29.90 21.27 -5.96
CA ALA A 378 -28.85 20.69 -5.12
C ALA A 378 -29.35 20.47 -3.69
N LEU A 379 -30.02 21.47 -3.11
CA LEU A 379 -30.54 21.40 -1.75
C LEU A 379 -31.64 20.33 -1.59
N ASP A 380 -32.55 20.20 -2.55
CA ASP A 380 -33.55 19.13 -2.62
C ASP A 380 -32.92 17.74 -2.83
N ALA A 381 -31.76 17.66 -3.49
CA ALA A 381 -30.99 16.41 -3.55
C ALA A 381 -30.34 16.07 -2.20
N ALA A 382 -29.84 17.06 -1.46
CA ALA A 382 -29.29 16.86 -0.12
C ALA A 382 -30.37 16.40 0.87
N ARG A 383 -31.58 16.98 0.80
CA ARG A 383 -32.77 16.69 1.62
C ARG A 383 -33.43 15.31 1.36
N GLN A 384 -32.95 14.52 0.41
CA GLN A 384 -33.52 13.19 0.15
C GLN A 384 -33.33 12.26 1.35
N SER A 385 -34.35 11.45 1.67
CA SER A 385 -34.31 10.46 2.78
C SER A 385 -33.11 9.51 2.78
N LYS A 386 -32.45 9.36 1.63
CA LYS A 386 -31.09 8.85 1.48
C LYS A 386 -30.35 9.81 0.56
N THR A 387 -29.48 10.63 1.12
CA THR A 387 -28.67 11.59 0.38
C THR A 387 -27.86 10.87 -0.72
N PRO A 388 -27.94 11.30 -1.99
CA PRO A 388 -27.23 10.66 -3.09
C PRO A 388 -25.71 10.77 -2.94
N PHE A 389 -24.95 9.75 -3.35
CA PHE A 389 -23.50 9.87 -3.45
C PHE A 389 -23.10 10.97 -4.44
N GLY A 390 -22.29 11.90 -3.96
CA GLY A 390 -21.83 13.05 -4.72
C GLY A 390 -20.86 13.95 -3.97
N LEU A 391 -20.51 15.05 -4.64
CA LEU A 391 -19.80 16.20 -4.08
C LEU A 391 -20.76 17.37 -3.91
N TRP A 392 -20.58 18.13 -2.83
CA TRP A 392 -21.47 19.21 -2.41
C TRP A 392 -20.63 20.46 -2.17
N ARG A 393 -20.99 21.57 -2.82
CA ARG A 393 -20.42 22.89 -2.58
C ARG A 393 -21.19 23.50 -1.40
N VAL A 394 -20.50 23.65 -0.27
CA VAL A 394 -21.05 24.11 1.00
C VAL A 394 -20.27 25.29 1.53
N THR A 395 -20.90 26.11 2.36
CA THR A 395 -20.25 27.08 3.22
C THR A 395 -20.13 26.48 4.63
N LEU A 396 -18.91 26.11 5.02
CA LEU A 396 -18.63 25.65 6.38
C LEU A 396 -18.61 26.85 7.34
N PRO A 397 -19.33 26.83 8.47
CA PRO A 397 -19.34 27.94 9.43
C PRO A 397 -18.00 28.06 10.19
N PRO A 398 -17.70 29.24 10.78
CA PRO A 398 -16.55 29.42 11.67
C PRO A 398 -16.61 28.46 12.87
N GLY A 399 -15.48 27.85 13.21
CA GLY A 399 -15.36 26.97 14.37
C GLY A 399 -15.77 27.63 15.70
N ASP A 400 -15.40 28.89 15.90
CA ASP A 400 -15.62 29.65 17.15
C ASP A 400 -17.09 30.04 17.37
N MET A 401 -17.91 29.94 16.33
CA MET A 401 -19.36 30.14 16.40
C MET A 401 -20.11 28.87 16.83
N LEU A 402 -19.41 27.73 16.94
CA LEU A 402 -19.97 26.42 17.28
C LEU A 402 -19.57 26.02 18.71
N ALA A 403 -20.44 25.28 19.40
CA ALA A 403 -20.19 24.76 20.74
C ALA A 403 -19.26 23.52 20.74
N LEU A 404 -18.13 23.60 20.03
CA LEU A 404 -17.17 22.50 19.88
C LEU A 404 -16.17 22.44 21.05
N PRO A 405 -15.73 21.25 21.46
CA PRO A 405 -14.64 21.14 22.43
C PRO A 405 -13.32 21.66 21.84
N PRO A 406 -12.59 22.57 22.53
CA PRO A 406 -11.32 23.12 22.04
C PRO A 406 -10.19 22.06 22.02
N ALA A 407 -10.32 21.01 22.84
CA ALA A 407 -9.37 19.90 22.92
C ALA A 407 -9.53 18.85 21.80
N LEU A 408 -10.08 19.24 20.64
CA LEU A 408 -10.16 18.42 19.42
C LEU A 408 -9.96 19.28 18.17
N PRO A 409 -9.51 18.70 17.03
CA PRO A 409 -9.49 19.40 15.73
C PRO A 409 -10.89 19.83 15.31
N LEU A 410 -11.00 20.77 14.35
CA LEU A 410 -12.28 21.05 13.71
C LEU A 410 -12.79 19.81 12.92
N PRO A 411 -14.12 19.58 12.81
CA PRO A 411 -14.67 18.36 12.21
C PRO A 411 -14.27 18.09 10.75
N HIS A 412 -13.99 19.16 9.99
CA HIS A 412 -13.48 19.09 8.62
C HIS A 412 -12.21 19.96 8.48
N PRO A 413 -11.08 19.47 7.91
CA PRO A 413 -9.81 20.21 7.96
C PRO A 413 -9.78 21.53 7.17
N HIS A 414 -10.70 21.75 6.23
CA HIS A 414 -10.86 23.06 5.56
C HIS A 414 -11.65 24.08 6.40
N MET A 415 -12.19 23.73 7.57
CA MET A 415 -12.82 24.71 8.46
C MET A 415 -11.76 25.64 9.05
N LEU A 416 -12.09 26.92 9.19
CA LEU A 416 -11.30 27.89 9.95
C LEU A 416 -12.04 28.22 11.25
N ALA A 417 -11.29 28.72 12.24
CA ALA A 417 -11.85 29.06 13.55
C ALA A 417 -12.75 30.31 13.46
N ASP A 418 -12.28 31.35 12.78
CA ASP A 418 -12.79 32.73 12.84
C ASP A 418 -13.66 33.15 11.65
N GLN A 419 -13.56 32.46 10.50
CA GLN A 419 -14.28 32.82 9.28
C GLN A 419 -14.92 31.61 8.56
N PRO A 420 -16.05 31.80 7.85
CA PRO A 420 -16.67 30.74 7.07
C PRO A 420 -15.82 30.38 5.85
N VAL A 421 -15.87 29.12 5.42
CA VAL A 421 -15.10 28.62 4.27
C VAL A 421 -16.01 27.90 3.28
N GLN A 422 -16.06 28.41 2.04
CA GLN A 422 -16.70 27.68 0.96
C GLN A 422 -15.75 26.60 0.41
N THR A 423 -16.20 25.35 0.36
CA THR A 423 -15.41 24.22 -0.15
C THR A 423 -16.32 23.15 -0.75
N TRP A 424 -15.73 22.24 -1.53
CA TRP A 424 -16.38 20.98 -1.92
C TRP A 424 -16.14 19.91 -0.86
N ILE A 425 -17.18 19.17 -0.49
CA ILE A 425 -17.11 18.02 0.42
C ILE A 425 -17.81 16.80 -0.16
N THR A 426 -17.46 15.60 0.28
CA THR A 426 -18.19 14.38 -0.07
C THR A 426 -19.50 14.25 0.71
N THR A 427 -20.41 13.40 0.21
CA THR A 427 -21.64 13.04 0.95
C THR A 427 -21.36 12.52 2.35
N VAL A 428 -20.26 11.79 2.54
CA VAL A 428 -19.84 11.29 3.86
C VAL A 428 -19.56 12.44 4.84
N SER A 429 -18.92 13.51 4.37
CA SER A 429 -18.69 14.71 5.18
C SER A 429 -19.97 15.52 5.40
N LEU A 430 -20.86 15.60 4.40
CA LEU A 430 -22.17 16.27 4.54
C LEU A 430 -23.03 15.57 5.60
N ASP A 431 -23.11 14.25 5.56
CA ASP A 431 -23.80 13.43 6.57
C ASP A 431 -23.14 13.58 7.94
N ALA A 432 -21.80 13.55 8.01
CA ALA A 432 -21.05 13.68 9.25
C ALA A 432 -21.26 15.04 9.94
N LEU A 433 -21.31 16.15 9.19
CA LEU A 433 -21.52 17.49 9.73
C LEU A 433 -22.92 17.64 10.37
N GLN A 434 -23.94 17.02 9.76
CA GLN A 434 -25.31 16.99 10.31
C GLN A 434 -25.44 16.13 11.59
N THR A 435 -24.49 15.22 11.88
CA THR A 435 -24.51 14.46 13.14
C THR A 435 -24.27 15.36 14.36
N SER A 436 -24.76 14.95 15.52
CA SER A 436 -24.64 15.74 16.75
C SER A 436 -23.17 15.99 17.13
N ILE A 437 -22.90 17.06 17.87
CA ILE A 437 -21.56 17.33 18.43
C ILE A 437 -21.09 16.14 19.29
N ALA A 438 -21.99 15.51 20.04
CA ALA A 438 -21.70 14.33 20.87
C ALA A 438 -21.31 13.06 20.06
N ASP A 439 -21.61 13.05 18.76
CA ASP A 439 -21.22 12.02 17.77
C ASP A 439 -20.09 12.48 16.84
N GLY A 440 -19.51 13.66 17.08
CA GLY A 440 -18.37 14.21 16.35
C GLY A 440 -18.72 15.13 15.16
N GLY A 441 -20.00 15.39 14.88
CA GLY A 441 -20.40 16.37 13.87
C GLY A 441 -20.43 17.80 14.40
N ILE A 442 -21.24 18.66 13.77
CA ILE A 442 -21.55 20.02 14.23
C ILE A 442 -23.03 20.22 14.54
N GLY A 443 -23.89 19.26 14.22
CA GLY A 443 -25.34 19.35 14.37
C GLY A 443 -26.01 20.35 13.42
N ALA A 444 -25.36 20.65 12.29
CA ALA A 444 -25.86 21.62 11.32
C ALA A 444 -27.12 21.11 10.60
N GLU A 445 -28.06 22.02 10.35
CA GLU A 445 -29.12 21.80 9.38
C GLU A 445 -28.55 22.04 7.96
N LEU A 446 -29.17 21.46 6.92
CA LEU A 446 -28.70 21.63 5.54
C LEU A 446 -28.73 23.10 5.08
N ASP A 447 -29.63 23.90 5.66
CA ASP A 447 -29.77 25.32 5.38
C ASP A 447 -28.62 26.13 6.03
N ASP A 448 -28.00 25.66 7.13
CA ASP A 448 -26.80 26.27 7.74
C ASP A 448 -25.53 26.08 6.88
N LEU A 449 -25.52 25.03 6.05
CA LEU A 449 -24.38 24.65 5.21
C LEU A 449 -24.40 25.31 3.82
N ASP A 450 -25.43 26.10 3.49
CA ASP A 450 -25.55 26.85 2.23
C ASP A 450 -25.19 25.99 0.99
N VAL A 451 -25.94 24.89 0.80
CA VAL A 451 -25.71 23.93 -0.30
C VAL A 451 -26.07 24.58 -1.63
N THR A 452 -25.06 25.11 -2.33
CA THR A 452 -25.24 25.93 -3.54
C THR A 452 -25.12 25.14 -4.84
N GLU A 453 -24.26 24.13 -4.88
CA GLU A 453 -24.03 23.28 -6.06
C GLU A 453 -23.74 21.84 -5.66
N ALA A 454 -24.06 20.88 -6.52
CA ALA A 454 -23.71 19.47 -6.29
C ALA A 454 -23.40 18.70 -7.58
N TRP A 455 -22.51 17.71 -7.47
CA TRP A 455 -22.27 16.70 -8.50
C TRP A 455 -22.71 15.34 -7.98
N VAL A 456 -23.88 14.89 -8.40
CA VAL A 456 -24.55 13.68 -7.90
C VAL A 456 -24.43 12.54 -8.90
N TYR A 457 -24.09 11.34 -8.42
CA TYR A 457 -24.01 10.13 -9.23
C TYR A 457 -25.40 9.49 -9.42
N PRO A 458 -25.70 8.95 -10.62
CA PRO A 458 -27.02 8.39 -10.93
C PRO A 458 -27.28 7.06 -10.22
N GLU A 459 -26.22 6.34 -9.87
CA GLU A 459 -26.25 5.02 -9.26
C GLU A 459 -25.36 5.02 -8.01
N GLN A 460 -25.76 4.30 -6.97
CA GLN A 460 -24.95 4.13 -5.75
C GLN A 460 -25.13 2.75 -5.12
N GLY A 461 -24.07 2.23 -4.48
CA GLY A 461 -24.17 1.02 -3.68
C GLY A 461 -22.82 0.50 -3.18
N ARG A 462 -22.84 -0.60 -2.41
CA ARG A 462 -21.64 -1.18 -1.76
C ARG A 462 -20.72 -1.91 -2.75
N ALA A 463 -20.14 -1.18 -3.70
CA ALA A 463 -19.33 -1.71 -4.80
C ALA A 463 -18.16 -2.60 -4.32
N LEU A 464 -17.47 -2.13 -3.25
CA LEU A 464 -16.29 -2.74 -2.65
C LEU A 464 -16.57 -3.74 -1.50
N ASP A 465 -17.83 -4.00 -1.11
CA ASP A 465 -18.13 -4.89 0.04
C ASP A 465 -17.53 -6.30 -0.11
N LYS A 466 -17.70 -6.95 -1.29
CA LYS A 466 -17.10 -8.27 -1.55
C LYS A 466 -15.56 -8.23 -1.55
N TRP A 467 -14.96 -7.13 -2.00
CA TRP A 467 -13.51 -6.93 -2.01
C TRP A 467 -12.97 -6.79 -0.58
N ALA A 468 -13.61 -5.92 0.22
CA ALA A 468 -13.27 -5.71 1.61
C ALA A 468 -13.52 -6.96 2.46
N LYS A 469 -14.54 -7.76 2.13
CA LYS A 469 -14.81 -9.05 2.77
C LYS A 469 -13.67 -10.05 2.53
N ILE A 470 -13.25 -10.26 1.29
CA ILE A 470 -12.14 -11.18 0.95
C ILE A 470 -10.87 -10.78 1.71
N LEU A 471 -10.48 -9.50 1.65
CA LEU A 471 -9.28 -9.02 2.34
C LEU A 471 -9.40 -9.06 3.87
N ARG A 472 -10.60 -8.89 4.44
CA ARG A 472 -10.85 -9.06 5.88
C ARG A 472 -10.70 -10.52 6.32
N GLU A 473 -11.28 -11.46 5.56
CA GLU A 473 -11.20 -12.89 5.84
C GLU A 473 -9.75 -13.39 5.70
N ALA A 474 -9.05 -12.97 4.64
CA ALA A 474 -7.64 -13.25 4.44
C ALA A 474 -6.74 -12.63 5.54
N ARG A 475 -6.94 -11.35 5.90
CA ARG A 475 -6.23 -10.72 7.01
C ARG A 475 -6.47 -11.44 8.34
N LYS A 476 -7.70 -11.92 8.58
CA LYS A 476 -8.00 -12.69 9.78
C LYS A 476 -7.17 -13.97 9.83
N VAL A 477 -7.11 -14.75 8.74
CA VAL A 477 -6.26 -15.96 8.70
C VAL A 477 -4.79 -15.63 9.01
N ALA A 478 -4.23 -14.57 8.42
CA ALA A 478 -2.85 -14.17 8.70
C ALA A 478 -2.62 -13.73 10.16
N VAL A 479 -3.62 -13.14 10.83
CA VAL A 479 -3.55 -12.81 12.26
C VAL A 479 -3.68 -14.07 13.12
N ASP A 480 -4.69 -14.90 12.87
CA ASP A 480 -4.98 -16.13 13.63
C ASP A 480 -3.83 -17.15 13.55
N THR A 481 -3.03 -17.13 12.48
CA THR A 481 -1.86 -18.01 12.26
C THR A 481 -0.51 -17.36 12.61
N GLY A 482 -0.48 -16.07 13.00
CA GLY A 482 0.76 -15.36 13.29
C GLY A 482 1.64 -15.05 12.06
N ASP A 483 1.09 -15.14 10.85
CA ASP A 483 1.82 -14.88 9.59
C ASP A 483 2.02 -13.38 9.37
N THR A 484 3.13 -12.86 9.92
CA THR A 484 3.49 -11.45 9.84
C THR A 484 3.71 -10.99 8.40
N ALA A 485 4.31 -11.82 7.54
CA ALA A 485 4.54 -11.50 6.13
C ALA A 485 3.21 -11.27 5.40
N MET A 486 2.28 -12.23 5.50
CA MET A 486 0.98 -12.11 4.82
C MET A 486 0.08 -11.05 5.48
N LYS A 487 0.18 -10.83 6.80
CA LYS A 487 -0.51 -9.72 7.48
C LYS A 487 -0.06 -8.36 6.95
N ARG A 488 1.25 -8.15 6.74
CA ARG A 488 1.80 -6.92 6.15
C ARG A 488 1.40 -6.79 4.67
N PHE A 489 1.58 -7.84 3.87
CA PHE A 489 1.21 -7.85 2.46
C PHE A 489 -0.27 -7.47 2.23
N ILE A 490 -1.20 -8.03 3.02
CA ILE A 490 -2.62 -7.65 2.95
C ILE A 490 -2.85 -6.20 3.37
N GLY A 491 -2.11 -5.71 4.37
CA GLY A 491 -2.02 -4.29 4.72
C GLY A 491 -1.70 -3.41 3.51
N ALA A 492 -0.59 -3.72 2.83
CA ALA A 492 -0.14 -3.01 1.63
C ALA A 492 -1.14 -3.16 0.47
N CYS A 493 -1.82 -4.30 0.33
CA CYS A 493 -2.82 -4.51 -0.72
C CYS A 493 -3.99 -3.52 -0.64
N TYR A 494 -4.62 -3.35 0.53
CA TYR A 494 -5.74 -2.41 0.64
C TYR A 494 -5.28 -0.96 0.70
N LYS A 495 -4.19 -0.64 1.44
CA LYS A 495 -3.65 0.74 1.51
C LYS A 495 -3.22 1.21 0.12
N GLY A 496 -2.40 0.43 -0.58
CA GLY A 496 -1.89 0.76 -1.91
C GLY A 496 -2.97 0.83 -2.99
N TYR A 497 -3.95 -0.08 -2.98
CA TYR A 497 -5.04 -0.02 -3.97
C TYR A 497 -5.92 1.22 -3.79
N ILE A 498 -6.31 1.54 -2.55
CA ILE A 498 -7.12 2.73 -2.25
C ILE A 498 -6.32 4.01 -2.55
N GLY A 499 -5.05 4.07 -2.16
CA GLY A 499 -4.16 5.20 -2.47
C GLY A 499 -4.09 5.49 -3.97
N ARG A 500 -3.90 4.46 -4.81
CA ARG A 500 -3.79 4.62 -6.26
C ARG A 500 -5.11 4.95 -6.98
N MET A 501 -6.27 4.95 -6.32
CA MET A 501 -7.55 5.33 -6.97
C MET A 501 -7.55 6.78 -7.50
N VAL A 502 -6.77 7.68 -6.90
CA VAL A 502 -6.70 9.10 -7.29
C VAL A 502 -5.82 9.37 -8.51
N ASN A 503 -4.78 8.57 -8.73
CA ASN A 503 -3.82 8.79 -9.81
C ASN A 503 -4.34 8.14 -11.12
N PRO A 504 -4.62 8.91 -12.20
CA PRO A 504 -5.10 8.35 -13.46
C PRO A 504 -4.02 7.62 -14.26
N ASP A 505 -2.75 8.02 -14.13
CA ASP A 505 -1.62 7.48 -14.88
C ASP A 505 -1.30 6.03 -14.48
N MET A 506 -1.64 5.65 -13.25
CA MET A 506 -1.60 4.26 -12.77
C MET A 506 -2.60 3.33 -13.50
N TRP A 507 -3.59 3.89 -14.22
CA TRP A 507 -4.72 3.19 -14.84
C TRP A 507 -5.00 3.60 -16.30
N THR A 508 -3.97 4.08 -17.01
CA THR A 508 -4.05 4.52 -18.43
C THR A 508 -4.72 3.52 -19.38
N ALA A 509 -4.42 2.22 -19.21
CA ALA A 509 -4.95 1.17 -20.06
C ALA A 509 -6.49 1.12 -20.00
N LYS A 510 -7.16 1.18 -21.16
CA LYS A 510 -8.63 1.32 -21.30
C LYS A 510 -9.44 0.33 -20.44
N GLN A 511 -8.98 -0.91 -20.33
CA GLN A 511 -9.64 -1.96 -19.54
C GLN A 511 -9.47 -1.82 -18.02
N MET A 512 -8.57 -0.95 -17.55
CA MET A 512 -8.22 -0.67 -16.15
C MET A 512 -8.82 0.65 -15.63
N GLN A 513 -9.35 1.51 -16.50
CA GLN A 513 -9.82 2.87 -16.14
C GLN A 513 -10.90 2.88 -15.05
N HIS A 514 -11.63 1.77 -14.83
CA HIS A 514 -12.60 1.62 -13.73
C HIS A 514 -11.98 1.61 -12.33
N HIS A 515 -10.65 1.50 -12.19
CA HIS A 515 -9.95 1.64 -10.92
C HIS A 515 -9.67 3.11 -10.54
N HIS A 516 -9.69 4.04 -11.50
CA HIS A 516 -9.58 5.47 -11.21
C HIS A 516 -10.91 5.95 -10.62
N GLN A 517 -10.94 6.10 -9.29
CA GLN A 517 -12.12 6.41 -8.47
C GLN A 517 -11.76 7.40 -7.35
N PRO A 518 -11.24 8.60 -7.67
CA PRO A 518 -10.80 9.60 -6.69
C PRO A 518 -11.84 9.89 -5.60
N LEU A 519 -13.13 10.00 -5.96
CA LEU A 519 -14.20 10.27 -5.00
C LEU A 519 -14.46 9.10 -4.04
N TRP A 520 -14.18 7.85 -4.44
CA TRP A 520 -14.29 6.70 -3.53
C TRP A 520 -13.20 6.76 -2.46
N ARG A 521 -11.96 7.09 -2.85
CA ARG A 521 -10.85 7.35 -1.90
C ARG A 521 -11.20 8.50 -0.96
N ALA A 522 -11.69 9.63 -1.50
CA ALA A 522 -12.10 10.79 -0.70
C ALA A 522 -13.16 10.42 0.36
N ALA A 523 -14.23 9.72 -0.04
CA ALA A 523 -15.26 9.23 0.88
C ALA A 523 -14.73 8.25 1.94
N ILE A 524 -13.77 7.38 1.57
CA ILE A 524 -13.09 6.47 2.51
C ILE A 524 -12.31 7.24 3.58
N ILE A 525 -11.57 8.29 3.19
CA ILE A 525 -10.78 9.12 4.12
C ILE A 525 -11.72 9.92 5.04
N ALA A 526 -12.73 10.59 4.48
CA ALA A 526 -13.76 11.30 5.23
C ALA A 526 -14.41 10.43 6.32
N HIS A 527 -14.76 9.19 5.97
CA HIS A 527 -15.37 8.24 6.92
C HIS A 527 -14.40 7.80 8.03
N CYS A 528 -13.10 7.66 7.74
CA CYS A 528 -12.10 7.34 8.78
C CYS A 528 -11.89 8.52 9.73
N ARG A 529 -11.82 9.75 9.21
CA ARG A 529 -11.71 10.99 9.98
C ARG A 529 -12.90 11.17 10.92
N TRP A 530 -14.13 11.08 10.40
CA TRP A 530 -15.35 11.16 11.21
C TRP A 530 -15.43 10.04 12.25
N ARG A 531 -15.11 8.78 11.88
CA ARG A 531 -15.10 7.66 12.83
C ARG A 531 -14.14 7.93 14.00
N GLY A 532 -12.93 8.41 13.71
CA GLY A 532 -11.93 8.73 14.72
C GLY A 532 -12.41 9.82 15.68
N ARG A 533 -12.91 10.93 15.13
CA ARG A 533 -13.48 12.02 15.91
C ARG A 533 -14.65 11.58 16.80
N ARG A 534 -15.55 10.74 16.29
CA ARG A 534 -16.66 10.18 17.08
C ARG A 534 -16.17 9.33 18.25
N VAL A 535 -15.10 8.57 18.07
CA VAL A 535 -14.48 7.80 19.16
C VAL A 535 -13.81 8.73 20.17
N ALA A 536 -13.14 9.80 19.74
CA ALA A 536 -12.59 10.81 20.64
C ALA A 536 -13.67 11.50 21.49
N MET A 537 -14.80 11.92 20.88
CA MET A 537 -15.97 12.45 21.60
C MET A 537 -16.54 11.46 22.62
N ARG A 538 -16.56 10.16 22.28
CA ARG A 538 -16.98 9.09 23.19
C ARG A 538 -16.02 8.96 24.38
N ILE A 539 -14.71 8.87 24.12
CA ILE A 539 -13.67 8.75 25.16
C ILE A 539 -13.73 9.93 26.12
N ALA A 540 -13.83 11.15 25.61
CA ALA A 540 -13.94 12.35 26.44
C ALA A 540 -15.19 12.33 27.34
N ARG A 541 -16.35 11.88 26.82
CA ARG A 541 -17.58 11.73 27.60
C ARG A 541 -17.49 10.63 28.67
N GLU A 542 -16.78 9.55 28.38
CA GLU A 542 -16.70 8.36 29.26
C GLU A 542 -15.58 8.45 30.31
N THR A 543 -14.51 9.21 30.03
CA THR A 543 -13.28 9.24 30.86
C THR A 543 -12.82 10.65 31.25
N GLY A 544 -13.37 11.70 30.64
CA GLY A 544 -12.88 13.08 30.76
C GLY A 544 -11.57 13.36 29.99
N ARG A 545 -11.01 12.37 29.28
CA ARG A 545 -9.69 12.49 28.62
C ARG A 545 -9.80 12.96 27.19
N TRP A 546 -8.86 13.82 26.80
CA TRP A 546 -8.72 14.37 25.46
C TRP A 546 -7.38 13.97 24.83
N PRO A 547 -7.30 13.90 23.50
CA PRO A 547 -6.07 13.59 22.80
C PRO A 547 -5.12 14.81 22.78
N LEU A 548 -3.83 14.54 22.68
CA LEU A 548 -2.79 15.54 22.39
C LEU A 548 -2.55 15.70 20.89
N ARG A 549 -2.65 14.59 20.15
CA ARG A 549 -2.33 14.49 18.73
C ARG A 549 -3.26 13.51 18.01
N THR A 550 -3.56 13.79 16.75
CA THR A 550 -4.03 12.79 15.79
C THR A 550 -3.33 12.93 14.45
N VAL A 551 -2.97 11.80 13.86
CA VAL A 551 -2.44 11.70 12.49
C VAL A 551 -3.20 10.59 11.78
N THR A 552 -4.02 10.99 10.81
CA THR A 552 -4.87 10.14 9.96
C THR A 552 -5.87 9.24 10.71
N ASP A 553 -5.50 8.00 11.04
CA ASP A 553 -6.26 7.05 11.84
C ASP A 553 -5.79 6.90 13.31
N SER A 554 -4.59 7.38 13.63
CA SER A 554 -3.98 7.32 14.98
C SER A 554 -4.34 8.51 15.89
N TRP A 555 -4.43 8.26 17.20
CA TRP A 555 -4.72 9.27 18.24
C TRP A 555 -3.92 8.98 19.51
N VAL A 556 -3.27 10.01 20.08
CA VAL A 556 -2.43 9.91 21.29
C VAL A 556 -3.10 10.60 22.48
N TYR A 557 -3.19 9.91 23.62
CA TYR A 557 -3.81 10.39 24.86
C TYR A 557 -2.84 10.32 26.05
N PRO A 558 -2.87 11.29 26.99
CA PRO A 558 -2.27 11.15 28.31
C PRO A 558 -3.27 10.45 29.24
N LEU A 559 -2.88 9.32 29.83
CA LEU A 559 -3.80 8.51 30.65
C LEU A 559 -3.25 8.23 32.06
N PRO A 560 -4.13 8.19 33.08
CA PRO A 560 -3.81 7.70 34.41
C PRO A 560 -3.64 6.17 34.39
N PRO A 561 -3.11 5.57 35.47
CA PRO A 561 -2.96 4.11 35.54
C PRO A 561 -4.35 3.45 35.61
N GLY A 562 -4.53 2.37 34.85
CA GLY A 562 -5.74 1.54 34.87
C GLY A 562 -6.93 2.06 34.05
N VAL A 563 -6.84 3.24 33.41
CA VAL A 563 -7.81 3.64 32.38
C VAL A 563 -7.42 3.00 31.05
N ASP A 564 -8.38 2.32 30.43
CA ASP A 564 -8.25 1.82 29.06
C ASP A 564 -9.31 2.46 28.15
N ILE A 565 -8.87 2.83 26.95
CA ILE A 565 -9.66 3.50 25.91
C ILE A 565 -9.67 2.71 24.59
N ALA A 566 -8.89 1.63 24.52
CA ALA A 566 -8.84 0.73 23.37
C ALA A 566 -10.07 -0.20 23.32
N ASP A 567 -10.33 -0.73 22.14
CA ASP A 567 -11.41 -1.68 21.85
C ASP A 567 -10.77 -2.99 21.38
N ASP A 568 -10.59 -3.94 22.28
CA ASP A 568 -9.87 -5.20 22.01
C ASP A 568 -10.54 -6.11 20.99
N SER A 569 -11.78 -5.82 20.56
CA SER A 569 -12.52 -6.68 19.64
C SER A 569 -11.86 -6.79 18.26
N ASP A 570 -11.90 -7.98 17.65
CA ASP A 570 -11.38 -8.27 16.29
C ASP A 570 -12.01 -7.43 15.16
N ALA A 571 -12.98 -6.56 15.46
CA ALA A 571 -13.68 -5.76 14.48
C ALA A 571 -12.77 -4.71 13.82
N LEU A 572 -12.82 -4.64 12.48
CA LEU A 572 -12.08 -3.62 11.74
C LEU A 572 -12.69 -2.21 11.95
N GLY A 573 -11.83 -1.20 11.93
CA GLY A 573 -12.20 0.20 12.14
C GLY A 573 -12.46 0.57 13.60
N LYS A 574 -12.24 -0.33 14.55
CA LYS A 574 -12.19 -0.01 15.98
C LYS A 574 -10.84 0.63 16.32
N MET A 575 -10.84 1.54 17.30
CA MET A 575 -9.60 2.08 17.88
C MET A 575 -8.98 1.04 18.78
N THR A 576 -7.78 0.59 18.47
CA THR A 576 -7.09 -0.48 19.20
C THR A 576 -5.71 -0.03 19.62
N LEU A 577 -5.19 -0.55 20.73
CA LEU A 577 -3.90 -0.17 21.25
C LEU A 577 -2.80 -0.38 20.20
N GLU A 578 -1.97 0.64 19.99
CA GLU A 578 -0.84 0.63 19.05
C GLU A 578 0.49 0.66 19.80
N LYS A 579 0.74 1.72 20.58
CA LYS A 579 1.90 1.90 21.46
C LYS A 579 1.44 2.38 22.83
N ARG A 580 2.21 2.08 23.88
CA ARG A 580 2.19 2.81 25.15
C ARG A 580 3.57 3.49 25.30
N ALA A 581 3.70 4.32 26.33
CA ALA A 581 4.98 4.84 26.79
C ALA A 581 4.79 5.32 28.24
N PRO A 582 5.73 5.07 29.16
CA PRO A 582 5.68 5.67 30.49
C PRO A 582 5.84 7.19 30.38
N LEU A 583 5.09 7.93 31.19
CA LEU A 583 5.30 9.38 31.32
C LEU A 583 6.42 9.61 32.34
N THR A 584 7.67 9.66 31.86
CA THR A 584 8.85 9.92 32.70
C THR A 584 8.87 11.37 33.17
N GLU A 585 9.72 11.69 34.16
CA GLU A 585 9.89 13.07 34.64
C GLU A 585 10.32 14.01 33.51
N ASP A 586 11.27 13.59 32.66
CA ASP A 586 11.73 14.36 31.51
C ASP A 586 10.61 14.61 30.48
N ILE A 587 9.85 13.57 30.10
CA ILE A 587 8.71 13.72 29.17
C ILE A 587 7.59 14.57 29.79
N THR A 588 7.35 14.47 31.09
CA THR A 588 6.37 15.31 31.81
C THR A 588 6.79 16.77 31.75
N VAL A 589 8.08 17.07 31.99
CA VAL A 589 8.63 18.43 31.86
C VAL A 589 8.51 18.92 30.43
N MET A 590 8.91 18.12 29.42
CA MET A 590 8.78 18.51 28.01
C MET A 590 7.33 18.86 27.62
N LEU A 591 6.33 18.10 28.06
CA LEU A 591 4.91 18.39 27.78
C LEU A 591 4.36 19.58 28.58
N THR A 592 4.91 19.83 29.78
CA THR A 592 4.47 20.90 30.69
C THR A 592 5.03 22.26 30.29
N ASP A 593 6.28 22.30 29.85
CA ASP A 593 6.99 23.53 29.44
C ASP A 593 6.74 23.90 27.97
N ALA A 594 6.16 22.98 27.18
CA ALA A 594 5.85 23.18 25.76
C ALA A 594 4.92 24.38 25.51
N ARG A 595 5.34 25.24 24.59
CA ARG A 595 4.68 26.50 24.22
C ARG A 595 3.94 26.42 22.90
N ASP A 596 4.30 25.44 22.06
CA ASP A 596 3.71 25.22 20.75
C ASP A 596 3.57 23.73 20.41
N THR A 597 3.02 23.46 19.24
CA THR A 597 2.75 22.10 18.75
C THR A 597 3.99 21.38 18.22
N HIS A 598 5.10 22.08 17.96
CA HIS A 598 6.36 21.47 17.55
C HIS A 598 7.04 20.83 18.77
N GLU A 599 7.14 21.57 19.88
CA GLU A 599 7.68 21.06 21.15
C GLU A 599 6.88 19.84 21.67
N ILE A 600 5.54 19.86 21.54
CA ILE A 600 4.70 18.68 21.84
C ILE A 600 5.02 17.50 20.91
N ASN A 601 5.23 17.72 19.60
CA ASN A 601 5.57 16.63 18.70
C ASN A 601 6.95 16.03 19.00
N LEU A 602 7.93 16.84 19.42
CA LEU A 602 9.23 16.35 19.90
C LEU A 602 9.07 15.51 21.18
N ALA A 603 8.29 15.97 22.16
CA ALA A 603 8.01 15.22 23.39
C ALA A 603 7.31 13.87 23.11
N LEU A 604 6.31 13.87 22.23
CA LEU A 604 5.63 12.64 21.80
C LEU A 604 6.57 11.71 21.01
N LYS A 605 7.49 12.25 20.20
CA LYS A 605 8.49 11.45 19.48
C LYS A 605 9.45 10.78 20.46
N ALA A 606 10.05 11.53 21.38
CA ALA A 606 10.95 11.01 22.40
C ALA A 606 10.29 9.87 23.21
N ALA A 607 9.07 10.10 23.73
CA ALA A 607 8.36 9.11 24.53
C ALA A 607 8.11 7.76 23.81
N PHE A 608 7.88 7.77 22.49
CA PHE A 608 7.66 6.54 21.70
C PHE A 608 8.92 6.00 21.03
N THR A 609 10.09 6.62 21.23
CA THR A 609 11.39 6.14 20.73
C THR A 609 12.08 5.24 21.76
N ASP A 610 11.98 5.55 23.05
CA ASP A 610 12.58 4.77 24.15
C ASP A 610 12.08 3.31 24.25
N GLU A 611 10.92 2.96 23.66
CA GLU A 611 10.46 1.56 23.58
C GLU A 611 11.16 0.75 22.47
N ASP A 612 11.70 1.38 21.43
CA ASP A 612 12.29 0.69 20.27
C ASP A 612 13.74 0.21 20.54
N GLU A 613 14.45 0.75 21.56
CA GLU A 613 15.73 0.19 22.05
C GLU A 613 15.54 -0.98 23.04
N GLY A 614 14.32 -1.24 23.51
CA GLY A 614 14.02 -2.22 24.56
C GLY A 614 13.77 -3.66 24.10
N ASN A 615 13.69 -3.92 22.79
CA ASN A 615 13.41 -5.24 22.20
C ASN A 615 14.22 -5.48 20.90
N ILE A 616 15.56 -5.39 21.01
CA ILE A 616 16.51 -5.87 19.99
C ILE A 616 17.00 -7.27 20.37
#